data_AF-A0AAW2X6I7-F1
#
_entry.id   AF-A0AAW2X6I7-F1
#
_cell.length_a   1.000
_cell.length_b   1.000
_cell.length_c   1.000
_cell.angle_alpha   90.00
_cell.angle_beta   90.00
_cell.angle_gamma   90.00
#
_symmetry.space_group_name_H-M   'P 1'
#
loop_
_entity.id
_entity.type
_entity.pdbx_description
1 polymer ?
#
loop_
_entity_poly.entity_id
_entity_poly.type
_entity_poly.pdbx_seq_one_letter_code
_entity_poly.pdbx_strand_id
1 'polypeptide(L)' 'MYDVNVDSKGKSGLALLWSKEVFVDLMSFSSNHIDACVQLYDTEDYWRLTGFYEAPDARDRHQSWNLLHHLSSIANLLWM' A
#
# COMPACT_ATOMS: atom_id res chain seq x y z
N MET A 1 2.94 -11.14 15.17
CA MET A 1 3.29 -10.66 13.83
C MET A 1 2.14 -11.04 12.93
N TYR A 2 1.65 -10.08 12.16
CA TYR A 2 0.61 -10.27 11.16
C TYR A 2 1.18 -9.92 9.79
N ASP A 3 0.60 -10.50 8.75
CA ASP A 3 1.03 -10.28 7.38
C ASP A 3 -0.14 -10.29 6.39
N VAL A 4 0.04 -9.56 5.29
CA VAL A 4 -0.77 -9.63 4.08
C VAL A 4 0.17 -9.82 2.90
N ASN A 5 -0.09 -10.85 2.11
CA ASN A 5 0.65 -11.15 0.88
C ASN A 5 -0.24 -10.86 -0.32
N VAL A 6 0.34 -10.24 -1.33
CA VAL A 6 -0.30 -10.10 -2.64
C VAL A 6 0.32 -11.10 -3.61
N ASP A 7 -0.53 -11.86 -4.30
CA ASP A 7 -0.10 -12.85 -5.28
C ASP A 7 0.85 -12.25 -6.32
N SER A 8 2.01 -12.89 -6.48
CA SER A 8 3.00 -12.51 -7.46
C SER A 8 2.53 -12.86 -8.86
N LYS A 9 2.57 -11.89 -9.79
CA LYS A 9 2.51 -12.18 -11.23
C LYS A 9 3.94 -12.28 -11.78
N GLY A 10 4.53 -13.47 -11.73
CA GLY A 10 5.89 -13.73 -12.20
C GLY A 10 6.93 -13.70 -11.06
N LYS A 11 8.00 -12.90 -11.20
CA LYS A 11 9.12 -12.86 -10.23
C LYS A 11 9.02 -11.75 -9.18
N SER A 12 7.90 -11.03 -9.13
CA SER A 12 7.69 -9.90 -8.22
C SER A 12 6.42 -10.11 -7.41
N GLY A 13 6.48 -9.85 -6.11
CA GLY A 13 5.37 -9.92 -5.17
C GLY A 13 5.55 -8.85 -4.08
N LEU A 14 4.44 -8.47 -3.45
CA LEU A 14 4.43 -7.49 -2.36
C LEU A 14 3.90 -8.16 -1.10
N ALA A 15 4.55 -7.86 0.02
CA ALA A 15 4.12 -8.31 1.34
C ALA A 15 4.18 -7.12 2.31
N LEU A 16 3.16 -7.00 3.14
CA LEU A 16 3.13 -6.08 4.27
C LEU A 16 3.22 -6.90 5.54
N LEU A 17 4.19 -6.59 6.41
CA LEU A 17 4.37 -7.24 7.71
C LEU A 17 4.34 -6.18 8.81
N TRP A 18 3.67 -6.50 9.92
CA TRP A 18 3.60 -5.58 11.05
C TRP A 18 3.54 -6.29 12.41
N SER A 19 3.84 -5.52 13.45
CA SER A 19 3.82 -5.99 14.84
C SER A 19 2.39 -6.07 15.37
N LYS A 20 2.19 -6.79 16.47
CA LYS A 20 0.88 -6.91 17.12
C LYS A 20 0.42 -5.61 17.78
N GLU A 21 1.35 -4.68 18.06
CA GLU A 21 1.02 -3.37 18.64
C GLU A 21 0.43 -2.38 17.62
N VAL A 22 0.30 -2.80 16.35
CA VAL A 22 -0.17 -1.95 15.26
C VAL A 22 -1.44 -2.55 14.66
N PHE A 23 -2.49 -1.75 14.55
CA PHE A 23 -3.67 -2.07 13.77
C PHE A 23 -3.46 -1.61 12.33
N VAL A 24 -3.76 -2.51 11.40
CA VAL A 24 -3.64 -2.24 9.97
C VAL A 24 -4.98 -2.58 9.33
N ASP A 25 -5.57 -1.61 8.65
CA ASP A 25 -6.77 -1.77 7.84
C ASP A 25 -6.39 -1.65 6.36
N LEU A 26 -6.63 -2.71 5.60
CA LEU A 26 -6.23 -2.80 4.20
C LEU A 26 -7.28 -2.08 3.33
N MET A 27 -6.90 -0.94 2.76
CA MET A 27 -7.80 -0.10 1.97
C MET A 27 -7.90 -0.59 0.53
N SER A 28 -6.76 -0.87 -0.09
CA SER A 28 -6.70 -1.43 -1.44
C SER A 28 -5.38 -2.13 -1.71
N PHE A 29 -5.38 -3.08 -2.65
CA PHE A 29 -4.16 -3.76 -3.08
C PHE A 29 -4.29 -4.23 -4.54
N SER A 30 -3.15 -4.36 -5.21
CA SER A 30 -3.00 -5.06 -6.49
C SER A 30 -1.62 -5.69 -6.57
N SER A 31 -1.32 -6.42 -7.64
CA SER A 31 0.00 -7.00 -7.90
C SER A 31 1.18 -6.01 -7.84
N ASN A 32 0.90 -4.71 -7.82
CA ASN A 32 1.89 -3.64 -7.91
C ASN A 32 1.66 -2.55 -6.84
N HIS A 33 0.69 -2.70 -5.94
CA HIS A 33 0.57 -1.80 -4.79
C HIS A 33 -0.14 -2.43 -3.59
N ILE A 34 0.16 -1.89 -2.41
CA ILE A 34 -0.58 -2.11 -1.17
C ILE A 34 -0.84 -0.73 -0.58
N ASP A 35 -2.07 -0.48 -0.18
CA ASP A 35 -2.49 0.75 0.47
C ASP A 35 -3.29 0.42 1.73
N ALA A 36 -2.86 0.95 2.87
CA ALA A 36 -3.41 0.62 4.18
C ALA A 36 -3.46 1.83 5.11
N CYS A 37 -4.47 1.85 5.98
CA CYS A 37 -4.52 2.73 7.14
C CYS A 37 -3.86 2.02 8.33
N VAL A 38 -3.03 2.73 9.06
CA VAL A 38 -2.23 2.19 10.17
C VAL A 38 -2.48 3.02 11.42
N GLN A 39 -2.71 2.34 12.54
CA GLN A 39 -2.93 2.96 13.85
C GLN A 39 -2.09 2.23 14.90
N LEU A 40 -1.43 2.98 15.78
CA LEU A 40 -0.77 2.39 16.93
C LEU A 40 -1.79 2.09 18.04
N TYR A 41 -1.66 0.94 18.70
CA TYR A 41 -2.49 0.57 19.84
C TYR A 41 -2.51 1.68 20.90
N ASP A 42 -3.70 1.99 21.45
CA ASP A 42 -3.93 3.06 22.44
C ASP A 42 -3.56 4.49 21.98
N THR A 43 -3.49 4.76 20.67
CA THR A 43 -3.32 6.12 20.14
C THR A 43 -4.47 6.51 19.20
N GLU A 44 -4.76 7.81 19.11
CA GLU A 44 -5.64 8.37 18.07
C GLU A 44 -4.87 8.75 16.80
N ASP A 45 -3.59 8.37 16.72
CA ASP A 45 -2.73 8.69 15.58
C ASP A 45 -2.92 7.64 14.49
N TYR A 46 -3.38 8.10 13.32
CA TYR A 46 -3.54 7.30 12.12
C TYR A 46 -2.61 7.82 11.03
N TRP A 47 -1.95 6.91 10.32
CA TRP A 47 -1.20 7.24 9.11
C TRP A 47 -1.53 6.29 7.98
N ARG A 48 -1.34 6.76 6.74
CA ARG A 48 -1.55 5.95 5.54
C ARG A 48 -0.22 5.42 5.04
N LEU A 49 -0.16 4.12 4.81
CA LEU A 49 0.98 3.46 4.19
C LEU A 49 0.59 3.03 2.79
N THR A 50 1.27 3.58 1.78
CA THR A 50 1.13 3.16 0.39
C THR A 50 2.47 2.61 -0.09
N GLY A 51 2.55 1.29 -0.23
CA GLY A 51 3.65 0.61 -0.91
C GLY A 51 3.32 0.49 -2.39
N PHE A 52 4.19 1.01 -3.26
CA PHE A 52 3.99 0.95 -4.71
C PHE A 52 5.21 0.32 -5.39
N TYR A 53 4.97 -0.53 -6.38
CA TYR A 53 6.00 -1.10 -7.24
C TYR A 53 5.63 -0.84 -8.71
N GLU A 54 6.54 -0.19 -9.45
CA GLU A 54 6.33 0.14 -10.85
C GLU A 54 6.25 -1.13 -11.71
N ALA A 55 5.38 -1.12 -12.74
CA ALA A 55 5.31 -2.21 -13.69
C ALA A 55 6.67 -2.40 -14.40
N PRO A 56 7.19 -3.64 -14.50
CA PRO A 56 8.49 -3.89 -15.11
C PRO A 56 8.51 -3.61 -16.62
N ASP A 57 7.35 -3.56 -17.28
CA ASP A 57 7.23 -3.21 -18.69
C ASP A 57 7.03 -1.70 -18.87
N ALA A 58 7.87 -1.08 -19.70
CA ALA A 58 7.81 0.34 -20.02
C ALA A 58 6.45 0.77 -20.61
N ARG A 59 5.73 -0.17 -21.24
CA ARG A 59 4.40 0.07 -21.83
C ARG A 59 3.33 0.39 -20.78
N ASP A 60 3.44 -0.16 -19.56
CA ASP A 60 2.43 -0.02 -18.51
C ASP A 60 2.78 1.07 -17.48
N ARG A 61 3.87 1.81 -17.70
CA ARG A 61 4.27 2.94 -16.82
C ARG A 61 3.19 3.99 -16.68
N HIS A 62 2.46 4.29 -17.76
CA HIS A 62 1.36 5.25 -17.71
C HIS A 62 0.26 4.80 -16.73
N GLN A 63 -0.01 3.50 -16.63
CA GLN A 63 -0.99 2.95 -15.67
C GLN A 63 -0.47 3.06 -14.23
N SER A 64 0.83 2.81 -14.05
CA SER A 64 1.53 3.01 -12.77
C SER A 64 1.41 4.45 -12.27
N TRP A 65 1.66 5.43 -13.16
CA TRP A 65 1.51 6.86 -12.84
C TRP A 65 0.05 7.26 -12.58
N ASN A 66 -0.90 6.76 -13.37
CA ASN A 66 -2.33 7.03 -13.13
C ASN A 66 -2.79 6.49 -11.77
N LEU A 67 -2.30 5.31 -11.38
CA LEU A 67 -2.58 4.74 -10.06
C LEU A 67 -1.97 5.59 -8.95
N LEU A 68 -0.72 6.04 -9.09
CA LEU A 68 -0.08 6.97 -8.16
C LEU A 68 -0.87 8.27 -8.02
N HIS A 69 -1.31 8.87 -9.14
CA HIS A 69 -2.16 10.06 -9.12
C HIS A 69 -3.49 9.79 -8.42
N HIS A 70 -4.12 8.66 -8.70
CA HIS A 70 -5.37 8.27 -8.05
C HIS A 70 -5.18 8.10 -6.53
N LEU A 71 -4.16 7.36 -6.10
CA LEU A 71 -3.82 7.18 -4.69
C LEU A 71 -3.53 8.51 -4.01
N SER A 72 -2.80 9.42 -4.68
CA SER A 72 -2.55 10.77 -4.18
C SER A 72 -3.82 11.59 -4.02
N SER A 73 -4.81 11.43 -4.91
CA SER A 73 -6.09 12.12 -4.82
C SER A 73 -7.01 11.56 -3.72
N ILE A 74 -6.87 10.29 -3.38
CA ILE A 74 -7.65 9.64 -2.30
C ILE A 74 -6.99 9.87 -0.94
N ALA A 75 -5.71 10.19 -0.90
CA ALA A 75 -4.99 10.55 0.31
C ALA A 75 -5.36 11.97 0.77
N ASN A 76 -6.61 12.13 1.20
CA ASN A 76 -7.10 13.32 1.92
C ASN A 76 -6.60 13.37 3.37
N LEU A 77 -5.86 12.36 3.82
CA LEU A 77 -5.09 12.42 5.06
C LEU A 77 -3.76 13.06 4.74
N LEU A 78 -3.47 14.20 5.38
CA LEU A 78 -2.20 14.93 5.24
C LEU A 78 -1.06 13.91 5.31
N TRP A 79 -0.26 13.88 4.24
CA TRP A 79 0.98 13.13 4.22
C TRP A 79 1.86 13.77 5.29
N MET A 80 2.15 13.05 6.38
CA MET A 80 3.28 13.37 7.26
C MET A 80 4.54 12.73 6.71
#